data_AF-A0A9W9G830-F1
#
_entry.id   AF-A0A9W9G830-F1
#
_cell.length_a   1.000
_cell.length_b   1.000
_cell.length_c   1.000
_cell.angle_alpha   90.00
_cell.angle_beta   90.00
_cell.angle_gamma   90.00
#
_symmetry.space_group_name_H-M   'P 1'
#
loop_
_entity.id
_entity.type
_entity.pdbx_description
1 polymer ?
#
loop_
_entity_poly.entity_id
_entity_poly.type
_entity_poly.pdbx_seq_one_letter_code
_entity_poly.pdbx_strand_id
1 'polypeptide(L)'
;MYFYPEGWTHERLLNASGEDLMALSETQRTRLFDGLKATHGEDGFREIMQEMSRRYRARVEAAKSEETKQQERELLAPFVQTLSSVFRDAEPENWGKWGFVVFRTTPYGGEHETQWKEFRKRWDVIIEEGFAPHRGLLPKVDRAIELFEFQWVEQPDLEGVDAADVARRFNEMALPRGLATSACLMVTPESMESVLSCPLPSSAPRRERQRIPFVVSVSKGVGSSRGSPLLGSGDEDVAGAEFKGYLNVAVETILHEFYPIVALQMMDLHTLTTKFRHDKDIWCSSDRWGIHHYEE
;
A
#
# COMPACT_ATOMS: atom_id res chain seq x y z
N MET A 1 32.22 44.91 -1.56
CA MET A 1 31.33 45.30 -0.44
C MET A 1 31.14 44.05 0.42
N TYR A 2 31.56 44.05 1.68
CA TYR A 2 31.41 42.88 2.56
C TYR A 2 29.97 42.85 3.10
N PHE A 3 29.18 41.88 2.67
CA PHE A 3 27.76 41.74 3.02
C PHE A 3 27.51 40.63 4.05
N TYR A 4 28.54 39.85 4.40
CA TYR A 4 28.47 38.92 5.51
C TYR A 4 28.45 39.69 6.84
N PRO A 5 27.55 39.34 7.78
CA PRO A 5 27.61 39.84 9.14
C PRO A 5 28.94 39.48 9.82
N GLU A 6 29.27 40.17 10.90
CA GLU A 6 30.51 39.91 11.64
C GLU A 6 30.57 38.45 12.11
N GLY A 7 31.71 37.78 11.85
CA GLY A 7 31.89 36.36 12.14
C GLY A 7 31.18 35.40 11.17
N TRP A 8 30.49 35.89 10.14
CA TRP A 8 29.92 35.07 9.08
C TRP A 8 30.87 34.94 7.90
N THR A 9 31.02 33.72 7.42
CA THR A 9 31.78 33.37 6.22
C THR A 9 30.88 32.58 5.28
N HIS A 10 31.29 32.43 4.02
CA HIS A 10 30.58 31.57 3.07
C HIS A 10 30.45 30.14 3.61
N GLU A 11 31.51 29.58 4.18
CA GLU A 11 31.49 28.25 4.77
C GLU A 11 30.58 28.16 6.00
N ARG A 12 30.56 29.19 6.87
CA ARG A 12 29.63 29.24 7.99
C ARG A 12 28.18 29.31 7.51
N LEU A 13 27.92 30.08 6.45
CA LEU A 13 26.60 30.15 5.83
C LEU A 13 26.16 28.78 5.29
N LEU A 14 27.02 28.08 4.54
CA LEU A 14 26.72 26.75 3.99
C LEU A 14 26.41 25.70 5.08
N ASN A 15 26.94 25.90 6.29
CA ASN A 15 26.75 25.01 7.44
C ASN A 15 25.78 25.57 8.50
N ALA A 16 25.15 26.73 8.29
CA ALA A 16 24.22 27.32 9.24
C ALA A 16 22.98 26.43 9.45
N SER A 17 22.43 26.44 10.66
CA SER A 17 21.10 25.93 10.96
C SER A 17 20.02 27.01 10.75
N GLY A 18 18.75 26.62 10.83
CA GLY A 18 17.64 27.59 10.84
C GLY A 18 17.75 28.57 12.01
N GLU A 19 18.15 28.08 13.19
CA GLU A 19 18.35 28.91 14.39
C GLU A 19 19.49 29.92 14.21
N ASP A 20 20.61 29.50 13.60
CA ASP A 20 21.73 30.41 13.31
C ASP A 20 21.32 31.56 12.40
N LEU A 21 20.49 31.30 11.39
CA LEU A 21 19.98 32.31 10.48
C LEU A 21 18.93 33.22 11.12
N MET A 22 18.14 32.68 12.07
CA MET A 22 17.14 33.43 12.82
C MET A 22 17.74 34.25 13.97
N ALA A 23 18.95 33.91 14.43
CA ALA A 23 19.71 34.70 15.38
C ALA A 23 20.28 35.99 14.77
N LEU A 24 20.37 36.06 13.44
CA LEU A 24 20.66 37.31 12.74
C LEU A 24 19.47 38.27 12.84
N SER A 25 19.75 39.56 13.02
CA SER A 25 18.68 40.55 12.90
C SER A 25 18.10 40.54 11.49
N GLU A 26 16.84 40.93 11.35
CA GLU A 26 16.18 40.99 10.04
C GLU A 26 16.99 41.80 9.02
N THR A 27 17.54 42.94 9.44
CA THR A 27 18.40 43.79 8.61
C THR A 27 19.70 43.10 8.19
N GLN A 28 20.34 42.33 9.08
CA GLN A 28 21.55 41.56 8.75
C GLN A 28 21.28 40.45 7.77
N ARG A 29 20.16 39.74 7.95
CA ARG A 29 19.73 38.64 7.08
C ARG A 29 19.35 39.14 5.68
N THR A 30 18.61 40.23 5.59
CA THR A 30 18.27 40.88 4.31
C THR A 30 19.54 41.33 3.59
N ARG A 31 20.45 42.02 4.30
CA ARG A 31 21.73 42.46 3.72
C ARG A 31 22.60 41.30 3.22
N LEU A 32 22.61 40.18 3.95
CA LEU A 32 23.32 38.97 3.58
C LEU A 32 22.76 38.37 2.28
N PHE A 33 21.44 38.18 2.20
CA PHE A 33 20.80 37.58 1.02
C PHE A 33 20.83 38.51 -0.20
N ASP A 34 20.54 39.79 -0.03
CA ASP A 34 20.64 40.77 -1.12
C ASP A 34 22.09 40.89 -1.62
N GLY A 35 23.07 40.83 -0.71
CA GLY A 35 24.48 40.83 -1.05
C GLY A 35 24.91 39.59 -1.83
N LEU A 36 24.45 38.40 -1.44
CA LEU A 36 24.68 37.15 -2.19
C LEU A 36 24.08 37.24 -3.59
N LYS A 37 22.84 37.72 -3.67
CA LYS A 37 22.09 37.85 -4.92
C LYS A 37 22.72 38.86 -5.87
N ALA A 38 23.19 40.00 -5.36
CA ALA A 38 23.91 41.00 -6.12
C ALA A 38 25.30 40.52 -6.59
N THR A 39 25.95 39.63 -5.83
CA THR A 39 27.31 39.15 -6.13
C THR A 39 27.33 37.93 -7.05
N HIS A 40 26.39 37.00 -6.87
CA HIS A 40 26.35 35.71 -7.58
C HIS A 40 25.22 35.61 -8.62
N GLY A 41 24.38 36.64 -8.72
CA GLY A 41 23.17 36.59 -9.53
C GLY A 41 22.09 35.69 -8.93
N GLU A 42 20.94 35.65 -9.58
CA GLU A 42 19.80 34.80 -9.18
C GLU A 42 20.16 33.30 -9.18
N ASP A 43 20.90 32.86 -10.20
CA ASP A 43 21.23 31.44 -10.37
C ASP A 43 22.29 30.98 -9.35
N GLY A 44 23.35 31.77 -9.14
CA GLY A 44 24.35 31.45 -8.12
C GLY A 44 23.78 31.54 -6.70
N PHE A 45 22.84 32.45 -6.43
CA PHE A 45 22.09 32.46 -5.17
C PHE A 45 21.29 31.16 -4.98
N ARG A 46 20.60 30.69 -6.03
CA ARG A 46 19.84 29.44 -6.00
C ARG A 46 20.72 28.23 -5.71
N GLU A 47 21.89 28.14 -6.34
CA GLU A 47 22.86 27.06 -6.10
C GLU A 47 23.35 27.05 -4.64
N ILE A 48 23.65 28.23 -4.07
CA ILE A 48 24.06 28.35 -2.66
C ILE A 48 22.95 27.87 -1.72
N MET A 49 21.69 28.25 -1.99
CA MET A 49 20.55 27.81 -1.19
C MET A 49 20.30 26.29 -1.31
N GLN A 50 20.49 25.72 -2.51
CA GLN A 50 20.41 24.28 -2.73
C GLN A 50 21.52 23.54 -1.97
N GLU A 51 22.75 24.07 -1.99
CA GLU A 51 23.88 23.53 -1.27
C GLU A 51 23.65 23.53 0.24
N MET A 52 23.18 24.66 0.79
CA MET A 52 22.78 24.78 2.19
C MET A 52 21.74 23.73 2.56
N SER A 53 20.69 23.55 1.73
CA SER A 53 19.66 22.55 1.97
C SER A 53 20.23 21.13 1.95
N ARG A 54 21.12 20.83 0.98
CA ARG A 54 21.77 19.51 0.87
C ARG A 54 22.62 19.19 2.09
N ARG A 55 23.46 20.12 2.54
CA ARG A 55 24.32 19.95 3.73
C ARG A 55 23.50 19.86 5.01
N TYR A 56 22.43 20.63 5.12
CA TYR A 56 21.51 20.53 6.24
C TYR A 56 20.87 19.13 6.30
N ARG A 57 20.31 18.64 5.19
CA ARG A 57 19.74 17.27 5.14
C ARG A 57 20.79 16.21 5.48
N ALA A 58 22.00 16.32 4.96
CA ALA A 58 23.08 15.36 5.25
C ALA A 58 23.45 15.35 6.74
N ARG A 59 23.49 16.51 7.40
CA ARG A 59 23.74 16.60 8.85
C ARG A 59 22.60 16.04 9.68
N VAL A 60 21.36 16.38 9.32
CA VAL A 60 20.16 15.82 9.97
C VAL A 60 20.19 14.29 9.86
N GLU A 61 20.44 13.76 8.68
CA GLU A 61 20.55 12.31 8.45
C GLU A 61 21.70 11.66 9.21
N ALA A 62 22.86 12.32 9.28
CA ALA A 62 24.00 11.85 10.06
C ALA A 62 23.74 11.87 11.57
N ALA A 63 22.95 12.84 12.05
CA ALA A 63 22.60 13.02 13.46
C ALA A 63 21.43 12.14 13.92
N LYS A 64 20.66 11.55 13.00
CA LYS A 64 19.62 10.57 13.35
C LYS A 64 20.25 9.39 14.09
N SER A 65 19.65 9.02 15.23
CA SER A 65 20.03 7.82 15.96
C SER A 65 19.79 6.58 15.09
N GLU A 66 20.50 5.49 15.37
CA GLU A 66 20.24 4.22 14.69
C GLU A 66 18.80 3.76 14.92
N GLU A 67 18.22 4.07 16.08
CA GLU A 67 16.80 3.80 16.40
C GLU A 67 15.84 4.59 15.49
N THR A 68 16.11 5.87 15.20
CA THR A 68 15.31 6.65 14.25
C THR A 68 15.44 6.13 12.83
N LYS A 69 16.67 5.79 12.39
CA LYS A 69 16.89 5.18 11.08
C LYS A 69 16.21 3.82 10.95
N GLN A 70 16.23 3.04 12.02
CA GLN A 70 15.53 1.78 12.13
C GLN A 70 14.02 1.98 12.01
N GLN A 71 13.43 2.89 12.77
CA GLN A 71 12.00 3.23 12.67
C GLN A 71 11.62 3.73 11.27
N GLU A 72 12.45 4.56 10.63
CA GLU A 72 12.21 5.01 9.26
C GLU A 72 12.25 3.84 8.25
N ARG A 73 13.22 2.92 8.38
CA ARG A 73 13.27 1.69 7.56
C ARG A 73 12.06 0.80 7.80
N GLU A 74 11.53 0.77 9.02
CA GLU A 74 10.33 0.00 9.36
C GLU A 74 9.06 0.62 8.78
N LEU A 75 8.96 1.96 8.79
CA LEU A 75 7.87 2.68 8.13
C LEU A 75 7.83 2.43 6.62
N LEU A 76 8.98 2.10 6.00
CA LEU A 76 9.03 1.71 4.60
C LEU A 76 8.41 0.34 4.33
N ALA A 77 8.24 -0.54 5.33
CA ALA A 77 7.66 -1.88 5.18
C ALA A 77 6.35 -1.99 5.99
N PRO A 78 5.22 -1.48 5.47
CA PRO A 78 3.97 -1.32 6.24
C PRO A 78 3.38 -2.64 6.77
N PHE A 79 3.69 -3.77 6.12
CA PHE A 79 3.28 -5.08 6.59
C PHE A 79 3.94 -5.47 7.93
N VAL A 80 5.15 -4.99 8.27
CA VAL A 80 5.81 -5.38 9.52
C VAL A 80 5.02 -4.94 10.75
N GLN A 81 4.60 -3.68 10.80
CA GLN A 81 3.77 -3.17 11.91
C GLN A 81 2.43 -3.93 11.99
N THR A 82 1.89 -4.31 10.84
CA THR A 82 0.67 -5.11 10.73
C THR A 82 0.89 -6.48 11.36
N LEU A 83 1.98 -7.18 11.03
CA LEU A 83 2.28 -8.49 11.59
C LEU A 83 2.53 -8.44 13.09
N SER A 84 3.23 -7.41 13.59
CA SER A 84 3.39 -7.23 15.03
C SER A 84 2.03 -7.13 15.74
N SER A 85 1.07 -6.46 15.12
CA SER A 85 -0.28 -6.31 15.65
C SER A 85 -1.11 -7.60 15.53
N VAL A 86 -1.04 -8.29 14.39
CA VAL A 86 -1.73 -9.57 14.15
C VAL A 86 -1.24 -10.63 15.14
N PHE A 87 0.07 -10.81 15.27
CA PHE A 87 0.64 -11.82 16.16
C PHE A 87 0.69 -11.37 17.62
N ARG A 88 0.52 -10.07 17.89
CA ARG A 88 0.69 -9.44 19.21
C ARG A 88 2.10 -9.64 19.76
N ASP A 89 3.07 -9.60 18.86
CA ASP A 89 4.47 -9.84 19.17
C ASP A 89 5.36 -9.01 18.24
N ALA A 90 6.32 -8.29 18.80
CA ALA A 90 7.26 -7.48 18.04
C ALA A 90 8.37 -8.34 17.39
N GLU A 91 8.65 -9.51 17.98
CA GLU A 91 9.75 -10.39 17.55
C GLU A 91 9.33 -11.26 16.36
N PRO A 92 10.08 -11.22 15.24
CA PRO A 92 9.70 -11.90 14.01
C PRO A 92 9.79 -13.44 14.08
N GLU A 93 10.46 -13.99 15.09
CA GLU A 93 10.58 -15.43 15.34
C GLU A 93 9.24 -16.05 15.78
N ASN A 94 8.40 -15.27 16.45
CA ASN A 94 7.08 -15.69 16.93
C ASN A 94 5.98 -15.48 15.90
N TRP A 95 6.30 -14.87 14.76
CA TRP A 95 5.33 -14.71 13.68
C TRP A 95 5.08 -16.06 12.99
N GLY A 96 3.80 -16.30 12.69
CA GLY A 96 3.37 -17.41 11.85
C GLY A 96 3.26 -17.02 10.38
N LYS A 97 2.82 -17.97 9.56
CA LYS A 97 2.46 -17.69 8.17
C LYS A 97 1.35 -16.64 8.09
N TRP A 98 1.43 -15.80 7.06
CA TRP A 98 0.47 -14.72 6.83
C TRP A 98 0.24 -14.50 5.33
N GLY A 99 -0.87 -13.84 5.01
CA GLY A 99 -1.28 -13.61 3.62
C GLY A 99 -2.76 -13.90 3.44
N PHE A 100 -3.13 -14.56 2.35
CA PHE A 100 -4.54 -14.77 2.00
C PHE A 100 -4.84 -16.21 1.63
N VAL A 101 -6.07 -16.62 1.92
CA VAL A 101 -6.67 -17.79 1.27
C VAL A 101 -7.23 -17.35 -0.08
N VAL A 102 -6.89 -18.08 -1.14
CA VAL A 102 -7.28 -17.77 -2.52
C VAL A 102 -8.04 -18.94 -3.12
N PHE A 103 -9.30 -18.72 -3.48
CA PHE A 103 -10.15 -19.71 -4.14
C PHE A 103 -10.05 -19.58 -5.65
N ARG A 104 -9.76 -20.68 -6.34
CA ARG A 104 -9.87 -20.75 -7.80
C ARG A 104 -11.30 -21.15 -8.17
N THR A 105 -12.03 -20.24 -8.81
CA THR A 105 -13.38 -20.50 -9.34
C THR A 105 -13.44 -20.53 -10.86
N THR A 106 -12.28 -20.47 -11.53
CA THR A 106 -12.15 -20.58 -12.98
C THR A 106 -12.35 -22.03 -13.47
N PRO A 107 -12.66 -22.21 -14.77
CA PRO A 107 -12.75 -23.54 -15.37
C PRO A 107 -11.50 -24.40 -15.17
N TYR A 108 -11.71 -25.72 -15.03
CA TYR A 108 -10.64 -26.71 -14.88
C TYR A 108 -10.38 -27.51 -16.15
N GLY A 109 -9.16 -28.02 -16.28
CA GLY A 109 -8.78 -28.96 -17.34
C GLY A 109 -8.39 -28.33 -18.68
N GLY A 110 -7.76 -29.15 -19.54
CA GLY A 110 -7.37 -28.75 -20.90
C GLY A 110 -6.49 -27.49 -20.96
N GLU A 111 -6.90 -26.55 -21.81
CA GLU A 111 -6.21 -25.27 -22.00
C GLU A 111 -6.29 -24.36 -20.76
N HIS A 112 -7.30 -24.54 -19.90
CA HIS A 112 -7.48 -23.72 -18.70
C HIS A 112 -6.40 -23.97 -17.64
N GLU A 113 -5.83 -25.17 -17.57
CA GLU A 113 -4.67 -25.42 -16.68
C GLU A 113 -3.42 -24.70 -17.15
N THR A 114 -3.25 -24.53 -18.46
CA THR A 114 -2.14 -23.76 -19.03
C THR A 114 -2.33 -22.28 -18.71
N GLN A 115 -3.54 -21.76 -18.87
CA GLN A 115 -3.90 -20.39 -18.47
C GLN A 115 -3.70 -20.17 -16.97
N TRP A 116 -4.11 -21.13 -16.14
CA TRP A 116 -3.95 -21.06 -14.69
C TRP A 116 -2.48 -21.00 -14.27
N LYS A 117 -1.62 -21.82 -14.87
CA LYS A 117 -0.18 -21.79 -14.61
C LYS A 117 0.46 -20.46 -15.00
N GLU A 118 0.07 -19.90 -16.15
CA GLU A 118 0.56 -18.58 -16.58
C GLU A 118 0.03 -17.46 -15.67
N PHE A 119 -1.23 -17.55 -15.25
CA PHE A 119 -1.82 -16.64 -14.26
C PHE A 119 -1.01 -16.64 -12.97
N ARG A 120 -0.73 -17.83 -12.41
CA ARG A 120 0.07 -17.99 -11.19
C ARG A 120 1.46 -17.40 -11.33
N LYS A 121 2.13 -17.67 -12.45
CA LYS A 121 3.44 -17.10 -12.74
C LYS A 121 3.41 -15.56 -12.75
N ARG A 122 2.42 -14.96 -13.40
CA ARG A 122 2.27 -13.50 -13.46
C ARG A 122 1.89 -12.89 -12.11
N TRP A 123 1.01 -13.55 -11.38
CA TRP A 123 0.66 -13.20 -10.01
C TRP A 123 1.92 -13.11 -9.14
N ASP A 124 2.76 -14.15 -9.18
CA ASP A 124 4.00 -14.18 -8.40
C ASP A 124 4.95 -13.04 -8.79
N VAL A 125 5.04 -12.67 -10.08
CA VAL A 125 5.82 -11.50 -10.52
C VAL A 125 5.27 -10.20 -9.90
N ILE A 126 3.96 -9.97 -9.93
CA ILE A 126 3.34 -8.76 -9.37
C ILE A 126 3.59 -8.65 -7.87
N ILE A 127 3.47 -9.77 -7.16
CA ILE A 127 3.68 -9.84 -5.71
C ILE A 127 5.16 -9.61 -5.37
N GLU A 128 6.07 -10.19 -6.15
CA GLU A 128 7.52 -9.97 -5.98
C GLU A 128 7.92 -8.52 -6.30
N GLU A 129 7.31 -7.87 -7.30
CA GLU A 129 7.50 -6.42 -7.53
C GLU A 129 7.13 -5.59 -6.28
N GLY A 130 6.11 -6.04 -5.54
CA GLY A 130 5.72 -5.43 -4.27
C GLY A 130 6.74 -5.65 -3.13
N PHE A 131 7.42 -6.79 -3.09
CA PHE A 131 8.41 -7.09 -2.05
C PHE A 131 9.83 -6.61 -2.35
N ALA A 132 10.21 -6.54 -3.63
CA ALA A 132 11.57 -6.25 -4.08
C ALA A 132 12.18 -4.98 -3.44
N PRO A 133 11.47 -3.85 -3.27
CA PRO A 133 12.02 -2.66 -2.62
C PRO A 133 12.37 -2.84 -1.13
N HIS A 134 11.84 -3.88 -0.49
CA HIS A 134 11.95 -4.09 0.95
C HIS A 134 12.96 -5.17 1.34
N ARG A 135 13.35 -6.03 0.38
CA ARG A 135 14.32 -7.11 0.64
C ARG A 135 15.67 -6.55 1.09
N GLY A 136 16.23 -7.13 2.14
CA GLY A 136 17.52 -6.73 2.70
C GLY A 136 17.51 -5.39 3.45
N LEU A 137 16.35 -4.74 3.61
CA LEU A 137 16.25 -3.53 4.44
C LEU A 137 16.51 -3.87 5.91
N LEU A 138 15.86 -4.91 6.42
CA LEU A 138 15.91 -5.35 7.81
C LEU A 138 15.69 -6.86 7.90
N PRO A 139 16.37 -7.58 8.82
CA PRO A 139 16.16 -9.02 9.00
C PRO A 139 14.70 -9.40 9.27
N LYS A 140 13.97 -8.56 10.04
CA LYS A 140 12.55 -8.79 10.32
C LYS A 140 11.66 -8.62 9.08
N VAL A 141 12.03 -7.75 8.15
CA VAL A 141 11.32 -7.57 6.88
C VAL A 141 11.52 -8.82 6.02
N ASP A 142 12.75 -9.31 5.91
CA ASP A 142 13.05 -10.54 5.18
C ASP A 142 12.31 -11.75 5.77
N ARG A 143 12.24 -11.82 7.10
CA ARG A 143 11.46 -12.86 7.80
C ARG A 143 9.97 -12.76 7.51
N ALA A 144 9.40 -11.56 7.49
CA ALA A 144 8.01 -11.36 7.07
C ALA A 144 7.80 -11.84 5.63
N ILE A 145 8.69 -11.50 4.70
CA ILE A 145 8.59 -11.94 3.30
C ILE A 145 8.68 -13.47 3.19
N GLU A 146 9.56 -14.11 3.97
CA GLU A 146 9.70 -15.58 4.01
C GLU A 146 8.42 -16.28 4.51
N LEU A 147 7.73 -15.69 5.49
CA LEU A 147 6.51 -16.23 6.08
C LEU A 147 5.25 -15.98 5.24
N PHE A 148 5.36 -15.18 4.18
CA PHE A 148 4.23 -14.82 3.35
C PHE A 148 3.77 -16.01 2.49
N GLU A 149 2.47 -16.30 2.50
CA GLU A 149 1.87 -17.40 1.77
C GLU A 149 0.48 -17.03 1.22
N PHE A 150 0.23 -17.44 -0.02
CA PHE A 150 -1.12 -17.61 -0.52
C PHE A 150 -1.53 -19.07 -0.35
N GLN A 151 -2.56 -19.32 0.46
CA GLN A 151 -3.15 -20.66 0.60
C GLN A 151 -4.19 -20.86 -0.50
N TRP A 152 -3.80 -21.55 -1.56
CA TRP A 152 -4.66 -21.79 -2.72
C TRP A 152 -5.62 -22.95 -2.47
N VAL A 153 -6.90 -22.72 -2.74
CA VAL A 153 -7.96 -23.73 -2.69
C VAL A 153 -8.38 -24.01 -4.13
N GLU A 154 -7.90 -25.13 -4.66
CA GLU A 154 -8.05 -25.55 -6.06
C GLU A 154 -8.79 -26.90 -6.11
N GLN A 155 -10.10 -26.85 -6.00
CA GLN A 155 -10.97 -28.03 -6.04
C GLN A 155 -11.91 -27.91 -7.24
N PRO A 156 -12.12 -28.97 -8.06
CA PRO A 156 -12.96 -28.88 -9.24
C PRO A 156 -14.42 -28.47 -8.97
N ASP A 157 -14.93 -28.71 -7.75
CA ASP A 157 -16.27 -28.32 -7.33
C ASP A 157 -16.40 -26.82 -7.00
N LEU A 158 -15.30 -26.05 -7.11
CA LEU A 158 -15.28 -24.59 -7.02
C LEU A 158 -15.52 -23.90 -8.37
N GLU A 159 -15.54 -24.64 -9.47
CA GLU A 159 -15.78 -24.07 -10.79
C GLU A 159 -17.14 -23.35 -10.86
N GLY A 160 -17.11 -22.05 -11.19
CA GLY A 160 -18.32 -21.23 -11.33
C GLY A 160 -19.05 -20.92 -10.02
N VAL A 161 -18.46 -21.26 -8.87
CA VAL A 161 -19.04 -20.97 -7.55
C VAL A 161 -19.05 -19.46 -7.29
N ASP A 162 -20.12 -18.98 -6.66
CA ASP A 162 -20.30 -17.56 -6.36
C ASP A 162 -19.57 -17.10 -5.08
N ALA A 163 -19.56 -15.79 -4.85
CA ALA A 163 -18.91 -15.20 -3.69
C ALA A 163 -19.54 -15.63 -2.35
N ALA A 164 -20.84 -15.94 -2.30
CA ALA A 164 -21.52 -16.34 -1.07
C ALA A 164 -21.10 -17.75 -0.64
N ASP A 165 -20.99 -18.67 -1.60
CA ASP A 165 -20.47 -20.01 -1.36
C ASP A 165 -18.98 -20.00 -0.98
N VAL A 166 -18.16 -19.16 -1.63
CA VAL A 166 -16.75 -18.97 -1.23
C VAL A 166 -16.65 -18.44 0.20
N ALA A 167 -17.46 -17.44 0.56
CA ALA A 167 -17.49 -16.91 1.93
C ALA A 167 -17.87 -18.00 2.95
N ARG A 168 -18.87 -18.85 2.64
CA ARG A 168 -19.25 -19.98 3.50
C ARG A 168 -18.07 -20.94 3.70
N ARG A 169 -17.43 -21.38 2.62
CA ARG A 169 -16.28 -22.30 2.71
C ARG A 169 -15.13 -21.70 3.49
N PHE A 170 -14.80 -20.43 3.26
CA PHE A 170 -13.77 -19.71 4.01
C PHE A 170 -14.07 -19.64 5.51
N ASN A 171 -15.34 -19.43 5.89
CA ASN A 171 -15.78 -19.42 7.29
C ASN A 171 -15.58 -20.77 8.01
N GLU A 172 -15.68 -21.87 7.28
CA GLU A 172 -15.55 -23.23 7.82
C GLU A 172 -14.09 -23.67 7.98
N MET A 173 -13.13 -22.94 7.40
CA MET A 173 -11.71 -23.27 7.47
C MET A 173 -11.08 -22.92 8.82
N ALA A 174 -10.34 -23.88 9.39
CA ALA A 174 -9.46 -23.62 10.52
C ALA A 174 -8.13 -23.04 10.02
N LEU A 175 -7.99 -21.71 10.11
CA LEU A 175 -6.84 -20.97 9.55
C LEU A 175 -5.85 -20.51 10.61
N PRO A 176 -4.53 -20.48 10.30
CA PRO A 176 -3.54 -19.77 11.10
C PRO A 176 -3.91 -18.29 11.27
N ARG A 177 -3.47 -17.67 12.37
CA ARG A 177 -3.84 -16.29 12.70
C ARG A 177 -3.55 -15.30 11.57
N GLY A 178 -2.41 -15.42 10.89
CA GLY A 178 -2.04 -14.53 9.78
C GLY A 178 -2.84 -14.75 8.49
N LEU A 179 -3.61 -15.83 8.37
CA LEU A 179 -4.51 -16.13 7.24
C LEU A 179 -5.99 -15.97 7.60
N ALA A 180 -6.33 -15.87 8.89
CA ALA A 180 -7.68 -15.73 9.41
C ALA A 180 -8.20 -14.28 9.33
N THR A 181 -8.16 -13.69 8.12
CA THR A 181 -8.58 -12.33 7.80
C THR A 181 -10.11 -12.17 7.77
N SER A 182 -10.61 -10.92 7.71
CA SER A 182 -12.05 -10.64 7.50
C SER A 182 -12.52 -10.83 6.05
N ALA A 183 -11.60 -11.11 5.13
CA ALA A 183 -11.92 -11.37 3.73
C ALA A 183 -10.90 -12.32 3.09
N CYS A 184 -11.36 -13.16 2.17
CA CYS A 184 -10.52 -14.00 1.32
C CYS A 184 -10.47 -13.47 -0.10
N LEU A 185 -9.68 -14.13 -0.96
CA LEU A 185 -9.57 -13.80 -2.37
C LEU A 185 -10.22 -14.90 -3.22
N MET A 186 -10.82 -14.49 -4.33
CA MET A 186 -11.47 -15.36 -5.31
C MET A 186 -10.99 -14.98 -6.69
N VAL A 187 -10.46 -15.95 -7.44
CA VAL A 187 -10.07 -15.78 -8.84
C VAL A 187 -11.20 -16.25 -9.73
N THR A 188 -11.95 -15.29 -10.26
CA THR A 188 -12.98 -15.48 -11.29
C THR A 188 -12.36 -15.48 -12.69
N PRO A 189 -13.07 -15.95 -13.74
CA PRO A 189 -12.59 -15.87 -15.11
C PRO A 189 -12.15 -14.47 -15.54
N GLU A 190 -12.90 -13.43 -15.16
CA GLU A 190 -12.61 -12.04 -15.49
C GLU A 190 -11.33 -11.54 -14.79
N SER A 191 -11.15 -11.90 -13.51
CA SER A 191 -9.92 -11.55 -12.78
C SER A 191 -8.69 -12.26 -13.35
N MET A 192 -8.85 -13.53 -13.79
CA MET A 192 -7.80 -14.28 -14.45
C MET A 192 -7.40 -13.62 -15.77
N GLU A 193 -8.36 -13.25 -16.60
CA GLU A 193 -8.13 -12.51 -17.84
C GLU A 193 -7.46 -11.16 -17.59
N SER A 194 -7.87 -10.44 -16.54
CA SER A 194 -7.28 -9.15 -16.15
C SER A 194 -5.78 -9.26 -15.88
N VAL A 195 -5.36 -10.26 -15.08
CA VAL A 195 -3.93 -10.51 -14.79
C VAL A 195 -3.17 -10.99 -16.03
N LEU A 196 -3.78 -11.84 -16.86
CA LEU A 196 -3.17 -12.36 -18.08
C LEU A 196 -3.07 -11.32 -19.21
N SER A 197 -3.91 -10.30 -19.21
CA SER A 197 -3.91 -9.25 -20.24
C SER A 197 -3.15 -7.98 -19.82
N CYS A 198 -2.81 -7.84 -18.54
CA CYS A 198 -2.05 -6.71 -18.03
C CYS A 198 -0.59 -6.76 -18.52
N PRO A 199 -0.03 -5.65 -19.05
CA PRO A 199 1.38 -5.58 -19.39
C PRO A 199 2.24 -5.56 -18.12
N LEU A 200 3.09 -6.59 -17.96
CA LEU A 200 4.13 -6.67 -16.94
C LEU A 200 5.53 -6.49 -17.58
N PRO A 201 6.51 -5.86 -16.89
CA PRO A 201 6.36 -5.20 -15.60
C PRO A 201 5.46 -3.97 -15.73
N SER A 202 4.97 -3.51 -14.58
CA SER A 202 4.24 -2.26 -14.41
C SER A 202 4.96 -1.05 -15.06
N SER A 203 4.84 -0.89 -16.38
CA SER A 203 5.70 0.01 -17.17
C SER A 203 5.35 1.49 -17.07
N ALA A 204 4.25 1.80 -16.38
CA ALA A 204 3.76 3.16 -16.13
C ALA A 204 3.23 3.28 -14.70
N PRO A 205 3.17 4.49 -14.10
CA PRO A 205 2.45 4.73 -12.87
C PRO A 205 0.99 4.24 -12.97
N ARG A 206 0.45 3.65 -11.90
CA ARG A 206 -0.91 3.09 -11.85
C ARG A 206 -1.98 4.02 -12.43
N ARG A 207 -1.89 5.33 -12.14
CA ARG A 207 -2.83 6.37 -12.62
C ARG A 207 -2.86 6.55 -14.14
N GLU A 208 -1.83 6.10 -14.83
CA GLU A 208 -1.69 6.22 -16.28
C GLU A 208 -2.09 4.92 -16.99
N ARG A 209 -2.42 3.86 -16.24
CA ARG A 209 -2.77 2.56 -16.82
C ARG A 209 -4.26 2.47 -17.09
N GLN A 210 -4.59 2.05 -18.30
CA GLN A 210 -5.97 1.73 -18.68
C GLN A 210 -6.45 0.42 -18.05
N ARG A 211 -5.54 -0.51 -17.76
CA ARG A 211 -5.85 -1.84 -17.20
C ARG A 211 -5.04 -2.09 -15.94
N ILE A 212 -5.75 -2.43 -14.87
CA ILE A 212 -5.16 -2.79 -13.58
C ILE A 212 -5.47 -4.26 -13.30
N PRO A 213 -4.46 -5.10 -13.02
CA PRO A 213 -4.68 -6.49 -12.68
C PRO A 213 -5.41 -6.55 -11.33
N PHE A 214 -6.52 -7.28 -11.26
CA PHE A 214 -7.33 -7.37 -10.05
C PHE A 214 -7.68 -8.82 -9.69
N VAL A 215 -8.12 -9.00 -8.46
CA VAL A 215 -8.76 -10.20 -7.92
C VAL A 215 -10.03 -9.80 -7.19
N VAL A 216 -10.97 -10.71 -6.99
CA VAL A 216 -12.16 -10.43 -6.19
C VAL A 216 -11.85 -10.71 -4.73
N SER A 217 -12.02 -9.72 -3.85
CA SER A 217 -12.05 -9.96 -2.41
C SER A 217 -13.46 -10.23 -1.93
N VAL A 218 -13.63 -11.28 -1.15
CA VAL A 218 -14.91 -11.76 -0.64
C VAL A 218 -14.93 -11.62 0.88
N SER A 219 -15.88 -10.84 1.40
CA SER A 219 -16.07 -10.65 2.84
C SER A 219 -16.48 -11.94 3.52
N LYS A 220 -15.94 -12.18 4.71
CA LYS A 220 -16.36 -13.26 5.59
C LYS A 220 -17.84 -13.15 5.99
N GLY A 221 -18.42 -11.94 5.97
CA GLY A 221 -19.81 -11.66 6.35
C GLY A 221 -20.85 -11.73 5.22
N VAL A 222 -20.51 -12.21 4.01
CA VAL A 222 -21.49 -12.35 2.92
C VAL A 222 -22.63 -13.26 3.38
N GLY A 223 -23.82 -12.68 3.60
CA GLY A 223 -25.03 -13.40 4.02
C GLY A 223 -25.57 -13.07 5.43
N SER A 224 -24.84 -12.33 6.27
CA SER A 224 -25.39 -11.85 7.56
C SER A 224 -26.32 -10.63 7.40
N SER A 225 -26.31 -9.96 6.24
CA SER A 225 -27.16 -8.82 5.91
C SER A 225 -28.49 -9.24 5.25
N ARG A 226 -29.17 -10.25 5.80
CA ARG A 226 -30.60 -10.46 5.56
C ARG A 226 -31.39 -9.95 6.77
N GLY A 227 -31.61 -8.63 6.79
CA GLY A 227 -32.69 -7.94 7.50
C GLY A 227 -32.79 -8.13 9.02
N SER A 228 -32.45 -7.08 9.77
CA SER A 228 -33.19 -6.77 11.00
C SER A 228 -34.14 -5.62 10.69
N PRO A 229 -35.45 -5.86 10.42
CA PRO A 229 -36.43 -4.81 10.29
C PRO A 229 -36.98 -4.49 11.67
N LEU A 230 -36.19 -3.86 12.53
CA LEU A 230 -36.73 -3.28 13.77
C LEU A 230 -36.13 -1.90 14.04
N LEU A 231 -37.02 -0.92 13.84
CA LEU A 231 -37.09 0.38 14.51
C LEU A 231 -36.28 1.54 13.90
N GLY A 232 -36.87 2.11 12.84
CA GLY A 232 -37.39 3.49 12.87
C GLY A 232 -36.40 4.65 12.75
N SER A 233 -36.73 5.54 11.81
CA SER A 233 -36.31 6.95 11.70
C SER A 233 -35.11 7.25 10.80
N GLY A 234 -35.43 7.77 9.61
CA GLY A 234 -34.63 8.80 8.94
C GLY A 234 -34.05 8.35 7.61
N ASP A 235 -34.41 9.06 6.54
CA ASP A 235 -33.67 9.09 5.28
C ASP A 235 -32.20 9.38 5.55
N GLU A 236 -31.37 8.34 5.59
CA GLU A 236 -29.97 8.44 5.21
C GLU A 236 -29.80 7.52 4.01
N ASP A 237 -29.43 8.08 2.85
CA ASP A 237 -28.83 7.32 1.76
C ASP A 237 -27.59 6.62 2.32
N VAL A 238 -27.77 5.40 2.84
CA VAL A 238 -26.71 4.63 3.47
C VAL A 238 -25.74 4.21 2.36
N ALA A 239 -24.63 4.93 2.26
CA ALA A 239 -23.51 4.56 1.40
C ALA A 239 -23.13 3.09 1.68
N GLY A 240 -23.31 2.21 0.69
CA GLY A 240 -23.04 0.77 0.82
C GLY A 240 -24.26 -0.14 1.06
N ALA A 241 -25.49 0.37 1.02
CA ALA A 241 -26.72 -0.44 1.14
C ALA A 241 -26.84 -1.55 0.07
N GLU A 242 -26.15 -1.41 -1.07
CA GLU A 242 -26.11 -2.39 -2.16
C GLU A 242 -24.83 -3.25 -2.16
N PHE A 243 -24.00 -3.19 -1.10
CA PHE A 243 -22.77 -3.96 -1.05
C PHE A 243 -23.05 -5.47 -1.09
N LYS A 244 -22.65 -6.11 -2.18
CA LYS A 244 -22.93 -7.53 -2.48
C LYS A 244 -22.09 -8.50 -1.66
N GLY A 245 -21.20 -8.00 -0.81
CA GLY A 245 -20.29 -8.80 0.01
C GLY A 245 -18.91 -9.02 -0.60
N TYR A 246 -18.64 -8.51 -1.81
CA TYR A 246 -17.35 -8.63 -2.47
C TYR A 246 -16.99 -7.35 -3.25
N LEU A 247 -15.71 -7.18 -3.58
CA LEU A 247 -15.20 -6.07 -4.40
C LEU A 247 -13.93 -6.47 -5.16
N ASN A 248 -13.63 -5.80 -6.28
CA ASN A 248 -12.37 -6.03 -7.01
C ASN A 248 -11.24 -5.26 -6.33
N VAL A 249 -10.11 -5.94 -6.07
CA VAL A 249 -8.91 -5.38 -5.45
C VAL A 249 -7.74 -5.50 -6.41
N ALA A 250 -6.99 -4.43 -6.58
CA ALA A 250 -5.76 -4.44 -7.39
C ALA A 250 -4.72 -5.39 -6.77
N VAL A 251 -4.20 -6.33 -7.56
CA VAL A 251 -3.25 -7.35 -7.08
C VAL A 251 -2.00 -6.71 -6.48
N GLU A 252 -1.52 -5.62 -7.09
CA GLU A 252 -0.34 -4.88 -6.67
C GLU A 252 -0.44 -4.22 -5.28
N THR A 253 -1.65 -4.03 -4.73
CA THR A 253 -1.84 -3.39 -3.42
C THR A 253 -2.32 -4.33 -2.32
N ILE A 254 -2.50 -5.61 -2.64
CA ILE A 254 -2.96 -6.62 -1.70
C ILE A 254 -2.06 -6.70 -0.46
N LEU A 255 -0.74 -6.59 -0.64
CA LEU A 255 0.24 -6.75 0.44
C LEU A 255 0.29 -5.53 1.36
N HIS A 256 0.45 -4.34 0.76
CA HIS A 256 0.84 -3.14 1.49
C HIS A 256 -0.34 -2.36 2.04
N GLU A 257 -1.48 -2.41 1.36
CA GLU A 257 -2.66 -1.62 1.73
C GLU A 257 -3.83 -2.50 2.14
N PHE A 258 -4.10 -3.58 1.38
CA PHE A 258 -5.29 -4.38 1.63
C PHE A 258 -5.16 -5.32 2.83
N TYR A 259 -4.03 -6.04 2.96
CA TYR A 259 -3.82 -6.99 4.05
C TYR A 259 -3.97 -6.34 5.43
N PRO A 260 -3.38 -5.16 5.73
CA PRO A 260 -3.61 -4.48 7.01
C PRO A 260 -5.08 -4.23 7.31
N ILE A 261 -5.86 -3.81 6.30
CA ILE A 261 -7.29 -3.52 6.46
C ILE A 261 -8.04 -4.79 6.91
N VAL A 262 -7.82 -5.91 6.21
CA VAL A 262 -8.59 -7.13 6.47
C VAL A 262 -8.04 -7.99 7.62
N ALA A 263 -6.74 -7.92 7.90
CA ALA A 263 -6.11 -8.66 8.98
C ALA A 263 -6.36 -8.01 10.34
N LEU A 264 -6.35 -6.67 10.39
CA LEU A 264 -6.61 -5.91 11.62
C LEU A 264 -8.05 -5.43 11.74
N GLN A 265 -8.89 -5.69 10.74
CA GLN A 265 -10.29 -5.24 10.68
C GLN A 265 -10.41 -3.72 10.87
N MET A 266 -9.48 -2.96 10.26
CA MET A 266 -9.45 -1.50 10.39
C MET A 266 -10.68 -0.84 9.75
N MET A 267 -11.18 -1.45 8.68
CA MET A 267 -12.35 -1.00 7.94
C MET A 267 -13.08 -2.22 7.38
N ASP A 268 -14.40 -2.12 7.26
CA ASP A 268 -15.19 -3.10 6.56
C ASP A 268 -15.09 -2.92 5.04
N LEU A 269 -15.23 -4.01 4.29
CA LEU A 269 -15.19 -3.95 2.83
C LEU A 269 -16.27 -3.03 2.24
N HIS A 270 -17.44 -2.94 2.87
CA HIS A 270 -18.51 -2.03 2.43
C HIS A 270 -18.05 -0.56 2.44
N THR A 271 -17.19 -0.18 3.40
CA THR A 271 -16.69 1.19 3.51
C THR A 271 -15.73 1.50 2.35
N LEU A 272 -14.97 0.52 1.88
CA LEU A 272 -14.08 0.65 0.73
C LEU A 272 -14.84 0.85 -0.58
N THR A 273 -16.06 0.33 -0.68
CA THR A 273 -16.91 0.47 -1.87
C THR A 273 -17.76 1.74 -1.90
N THR A 274 -17.71 2.60 -0.88
CA THR A 274 -18.58 3.80 -0.78
C THR A 274 -18.46 4.76 -1.95
N LYS A 275 -17.32 4.78 -2.66
CA LYS A 275 -17.08 5.62 -3.84
C LYS A 275 -17.13 4.85 -5.16
N PHE A 276 -17.50 3.57 -5.15
CA PHE A 276 -17.64 2.79 -6.38
C PHE A 276 -18.83 3.33 -7.18
N ARG A 277 -18.64 3.42 -8.49
CA ARG A 277 -19.67 3.81 -9.47
C ARG A 277 -20.18 2.60 -10.24
N HIS A 278 -19.36 1.57 -10.36
CA HIS A 278 -19.68 0.35 -11.08
C HIS A 278 -19.18 -0.88 -10.30
N ASP A 279 -19.84 -2.02 -10.47
CA ASP A 279 -19.40 -3.34 -9.95
C ASP A 279 -18.01 -3.78 -10.45
N LYS A 280 -17.49 -3.10 -11.48
CA LYS A 280 -16.21 -3.39 -12.14
C LYS A 280 -15.12 -2.44 -11.67
N ASP A 281 -15.44 -1.47 -10.82
CA ASP A 281 -14.45 -0.60 -10.21
C ASP A 281 -13.49 -1.45 -9.36
N ILE A 282 -12.22 -1.02 -9.36
CA ILE A 282 -11.14 -1.74 -8.69
C ILE A 282 -10.63 -0.85 -7.56
N TRP A 283 -10.74 -1.35 -6.33
CA TRP A 283 -10.10 -0.74 -5.19
C TRP A 283 -8.58 -0.91 -5.30
N CYS A 284 -7.87 0.19 -5.18
CA CYS A 284 -6.45 0.32 -5.43
C CYS A 284 -5.72 0.82 -4.18
N SER A 285 -6.24 1.85 -3.50
CA SER A 285 -5.62 2.40 -2.30
C SER A 285 -6.65 3.05 -1.37
N SER A 286 -6.20 3.38 -0.16
CA SER A 286 -7.00 4.18 0.79
C SER A 286 -6.99 5.69 0.50
N ASP A 287 -6.18 6.14 -0.47
CA ASP A 287 -6.04 7.56 -0.79
C ASP A 287 -7.24 8.13 -1.58
N ARG A 288 -7.27 9.46 -1.77
CA ARG A 288 -8.40 10.14 -2.45
C ARG A 288 -8.65 9.66 -3.89
N TRP A 289 -7.69 8.99 -4.51
CA TRP A 289 -7.69 8.48 -5.88
C TRP A 289 -7.56 6.95 -5.91
N GLY A 290 -7.83 6.29 -4.80
CA GLY A 290 -7.59 4.86 -4.63
C GLY A 290 -8.63 3.94 -5.26
N ILE A 291 -9.42 4.43 -6.21
CA ILE A 291 -10.36 3.61 -6.98
C ILE A 291 -10.11 3.86 -8.45
N HIS A 292 -9.89 2.77 -9.18
CA HIS A 292 -9.85 2.78 -10.63
C HIS A 292 -11.25 2.52 -11.15
N HIS A 293 -11.84 3.55 -11.74
CA HIS A 293 -13.19 3.47 -12.29
C HIS A 293 -13.18 2.73 -13.63
N TYR A 294 -14.18 1.89 -13.82
CA TYR A 294 -14.41 1.25 -15.12
C TYR A 294 -14.92 2.30 -16.12
N GLU A 295 -14.27 2.38 -17.29
CA GLU A 295 -14.72 3.20 -18.43
C GLU A 295 -15.32 2.25 -19.49
N GLU A 296 -16.54 2.55 -19.95
CA GLU A 296 -17.27 1.78 -20.98
C GLU A 296 -16.69 1.91 -22.39
#